data_AF-A0A1W9S9B3-F1
#
_entry.id   AF-A0A1W9S9B3-F1
#
_cell.length_a   1.000
_cell.length_b   1.000
_cell.length_c   1.000
_cell.angle_alpha   90.00
_cell.angle_beta   90.00
_cell.angle_gamma   90.00
#
_symmetry.space_group_name_H-M   'P 1'
#
loop_
_entity.id
_entity.type
_entity.pdbx_description
1 polymer ?
#
loop_
_entity_poly.entity_id
_entity_poly.type
_entity_poly.pdbx_seq_one_letter_code
_entity_poly.pdbx_strand_id
1 'polypeptide(L)'
;MKSVVFLIHGFNSDRSSMSLIARGLGREYHPVTLDLSITYQTLDVAVKELGKEVLNHLRKNPKKKCHFIGHSTGGIIIRMLMKFEQIAKQTISAIFIAVPNNGNEIAEATQVLPKIINEIFKPLKQITKKEIYRQHLIKPKHILYAGIAGIKSWNSTNIFFNTQNDGVVSLKSAILKEMKDFRILPYDHLEITQHSITIKLINEFLKNKKFITILEEYKKMNIGEKFKFIVKENYINDLISNLTGNIDFKTVNAKIWWNILGEHEGWELQEHKITSHLRILNPGSVRKGWGKSSTVREAIDLIVSRIKIDEEVNNSTDDNETFSKIKKLKQLRDEDLITEEEFLIKKKELLANI
;
A
#
# COMPACT_ATOMS: atom_id res chain seq x y z
N MET A 1 8.91 17.07 27.37
CA MET A 1 9.65 15.79 27.16
C MET A 1 9.03 15.06 25.98
N LYS A 2 9.84 14.40 25.14
CA LYS A 2 9.40 13.73 23.91
C LYS A 2 8.70 12.38 24.18
N SER A 3 7.66 12.05 23.42
CA SER A 3 7.02 10.72 23.41
C SER A 3 7.89 9.71 22.68
N VAL A 4 7.97 8.47 23.18
CA VAL A 4 8.85 7.44 22.60
C VAL A 4 8.14 6.74 21.45
N VAL A 5 8.84 6.51 20.35
CA VAL A 5 8.32 5.78 19.18
C VAL A 5 9.25 4.61 18.88
N PHE A 6 8.80 3.38 19.15
CA PHE A 6 9.54 2.17 18.83
C PHE A 6 9.32 1.80 17.37
N LEU A 7 10.41 1.63 16.62
CA LEU A 7 10.43 1.33 15.19
C LEU A 7 10.96 -0.08 14.99
N ILE A 8 10.11 -0.97 14.46
CA ILE A 8 10.39 -2.42 14.35
C ILE A 8 10.40 -2.81 12.87
N HIS A 9 11.54 -3.30 12.41
CA HIS A 9 11.76 -3.74 11.03
C HIS A 9 11.13 -5.11 10.73
N GLY A 10 11.05 -5.45 9.44
CA GLY A 10 10.60 -6.75 8.95
C GLY A 10 11.69 -7.83 8.89
N PHE A 11 11.33 -9.01 8.38
CA PHE A 11 12.22 -10.15 8.18
C PHE A 11 13.31 -9.84 7.14
N ASN A 12 14.50 -10.41 7.31
CA ASN A 12 15.66 -10.17 6.44
C ASN A 12 16.01 -8.68 6.27
N SER A 13 15.81 -7.91 7.34
CA SER A 13 16.07 -6.49 7.43
C SER A 13 16.71 -6.14 8.78
N ASP A 14 17.01 -4.87 9.00
CA ASP A 14 17.68 -4.35 10.20
C ASP A 14 17.09 -2.98 10.60
N ARG A 15 17.63 -2.37 11.66
CA ARG A 15 17.23 -1.00 12.07
C ARG A 15 17.41 0.06 10.99
N SER A 16 18.31 -0.16 10.04
CA SER A 16 18.64 0.80 8.99
C SER A 16 17.46 1.02 8.05
N SER A 17 16.64 -0.01 7.83
CA SER A 17 15.38 0.08 7.08
C SER A 17 14.37 1.08 7.67
N MET A 18 14.45 1.33 8.98
CA MET A 18 13.58 2.26 9.70
C MET A 18 14.22 3.65 9.87
N SER A 19 15.45 3.85 9.39
CA SER A 19 16.24 5.07 9.63
C SER A 19 15.63 6.33 9.00
N LEU A 20 14.98 6.21 7.84
CA LEU A 20 14.31 7.32 7.18
C LEU A 20 13.10 7.77 7.99
N ILE A 21 12.28 6.83 8.46
CA ILE A 21 11.16 7.11 9.37
C ILE A 21 11.68 7.75 10.65
N ALA A 22 12.74 7.18 11.27
CA ALA A 22 13.33 7.71 12.50
C ALA A 22 13.77 9.18 12.36
N ARG A 23 14.49 9.50 11.28
CA ARG A 23 14.95 10.88 11.00
C ARG A 23 13.82 11.83 10.66
N GLY A 24 12.75 11.31 10.06
CA GLY A 24 11.59 12.08 9.63
C GLY A 24 10.54 12.34 10.71
N LEU A 25 10.67 11.76 11.91
CA LEU A 25 9.72 12.01 12.99
C LEU A 25 9.76 13.46 13.49
N GLY A 26 8.59 13.98 13.86
CA GLY A 26 8.43 15.30 14.47
C GLY A 26 9.28 15.50 15.73
N ARG A 27 9.62 16.76 16.04
CA ARG A 27 10.55 17.09 17.13
C ARG A 27 10.06 16.66 18.51
N GLU A 28 8.75 16.47 18.69
CA GLU A 28 8.10 15.95 19.89
C GLU A 28 8.26 14.43 20.10
N TYR A 29 8.81 13.71 19.12
CA TYR A 29 9.00 12.26 19.18
C TYR A 29 10.48 11.88 19.34
N HIS A 30 10.72 10.80 20.09
CA HIS A 30 12.03 10.18 20.24
C HIS A 30 12.00 8.79 19.60
N PRO A 31 12.61 8.60 18.41
CA PRO A 31 12.67 7.30 17.77
C PRO A 31 13.60 6.36 18.53
N VAL A 32 13.16 5.12 18.70
CA VAL A 32 13.97 4.00 19.19
C VAL A 32 13.88 2.90 18.13
N THR A 33 14.97 2.69 17.39
CA THR A 33 15.11 1.59 16.44
C THR A 33 15.80 0.42 17.12
N LEU A 34 15.30 -0.80 16.92
CA LEU A 34 15.86 -2.01 17.52
C LEU A 34 16.25 -2.99 16.43
N ASP A 35 17.42 -3.62 16.56
CA ASP A 35 17.83 -4.75 15.73
C ASP A 35 17.27 -6.02 16.37
N LEU A 36 16.26 -6.61 15.74
CA LEU A 36 15.71 -7.89 16.16
C LEU A 36 16.26 -8.97 15.24
N SER A 37 16.67 -10.11 15.80
CA SER A 37 17.18 -11.26 15.03
C SER A 37 16.06 -12.06 14.36
N ILE A 38 15.12 -11.38 13.70
CA ILE A 38 13.89 -11.96 13.12
C ILE A 38 14.23 -12.97 12.01
N THR A 39 15.37 -12.79 11.33
CA THR A 39 15.81 -13.66 10.23
C THR A 39 16.11 -15.09 10.67
N TYR A 40 16.58 -15.29 11.91
CA TYR A 40 17.14 -16.57 12.37
C TYR A 40 16.38 -17.19 13.54
N GLN A 41 15.39 -16.49 14.09
CA GLN A 41 14.67 -16.92 15.29
C GLN A 41 13.17 -17.06 15.06
N THR A 42 12.48 -17.79 15.95
CA THR A 42 11.01 -17.83 15.93
C THR A 42 10.44 -16.50 16.40
N LEU A 43 9.19 -16.19 15.99
CA LEU A 43 8.55 -14.93 16.40
C LEU A 43 8.39 -14.81 17.91
N ASP A 44 8.21 -15.93 18.64
CA ASP A 44 8.13 -15.91 20.11
C ASP A 44 9.43 -15.43 20.78
N VAL A 45 10.58 -15.79 20.23
CA VAL A 45 11.86 -15.31 20.76
C VAL A 45 12.04 -13.84 20.46
N ALA A 46 11.74 -13.41 19.22
CA ALA A 46 11.78 -11.99 18.85
C ALA A 46 10.83 -11.12 19.70
N VAL A 47 9.64 -11.62 20.03
CA VAL A 47 8.69 -10.96 20.94
C VAL A 47 9.25 -10.84 22.36
N LYS A 48 9.92 -11.87 22.88
CA LYS A 48 10.55 -11.84 24.20
C LYS A 48 11.73 -10.87 24.25
N GLU A 49 12.58 -10.87 23.22
CA GLU A 49 13.71 -9.93 23.10
C GLU A 49 13.19 -8.49 23.05
N LEU A 50 12.24 -8.20 22.15
CA LEU A 50 11.61 -6.89 22.04
C LEU A 50 10.95 -6.47 23.37
N GLY A 51 10.25 -7.38 24.03
CA GLY A 51 9.59 -7.10 25.30
C GLY A 51 10.57 -6.70 26.40
N LYS A 52 11.75 -7.34 26.49
CA LYS A 52 12.79 -6.95 27.45
C LYS A 52 13.28 -5.53 27.18
N GLU A 53 13.60 -5.20 25.93
CA GLU A 53 14.08 -3.88 25.54
C GLU A 53 13.04 -2.77 25.81
N VAL A 54 11.79 -3.01 25.40
CA VAL A 54 10.69 -2.08 25.63
C VAL A 54 10.48 -1.87 27.13
N LEU A 55 10.40 -2.95 27.93
CA LEU A 55 10.20 -2.83 29.38
C LEU A 55 11.35 -2.08 30.07
N ASN A 56 12.60 -2.31 29.66
CA ASN A 56 13.74 -1.56 30.18
C ASN A 56 13.62 -0.06 29.89
N HIS A 57 13.15 0.31 28.70
CA HIS A 57 12.92 1.70 28.33
C HIS A 57 11.76 2.33 29.11
N LEU A 58 10.64 1.61 29.23
CA LEU A 58 9.43 2.07 29.93
C LEU A 58 9.66 2.18 31.44
N ARG A 59 10.45 1.28 32.06
CA ARG A 59 10.83 1.36 33.49
C ARG A 59 11.62 2.61 33.82
N LYS A 60 12.50 3.05 32.92
CA LYS A 60 13.22 4.33 33.05
C LYS A 60 12.30 5.55 32.86
N ASN A 61 11.09 5.35 32.33
CA ASN A 61 10.15 6.41 31.98
C ASN A 61 8.69 6.06 32.35
N PRO A 62 8.39 5.72 33.62
CA PRO A 62 7.14 5.03 34.00
C PRO A 62 5.86 5.84 33.76
N LYS A 63 5.97 7.17 33.64
CA LYS A 63 4.84 8.08 33.37
C LYS A 63 4.68 8.40 31.88
N LYS A 64 5.60 7.98 31.00
CA LYS A 64 5.54 8.30 29.58
C LYS A 64 4.72 7.29 28.83
N LYS A 65 3.99 7.78 27.85
CA LYS A 65 3.33 6.95 26.86
C LYS A 65 4.25 6.71 25.66
N CYS A 66 4.00 5.62 24.94
CA CYS A 66 4.77 5.25 23.76
C CYS A 66 3.87 4.94 22.55
N HIS A 67 4.51 4.91 21.39
CA HIS A 67 3.94 4.50 20.13
C HIS A 67 4.80 3.40 19.51
N PHE A 68 4.18 2.58 18.66
CA PHE A 68 4.88 1.58 17.87
C PHE A 68 4.66 1.81 16.38
N ILE A 69 5.68 1.55 15.59
CA ILE A 69 5.59 1.50 14.13
C ILE A 69 6.27 0.21 13.70
N GLY A 70 5.52 -0.65 13.02
CA GLY A 70 6.01 -1.93 12.53
C GLY A 70 5.91 -2.02 11.02
N HIS A 71 6.99 -2.43 10.37
CA HIS A 71 6.97 -2.82 8.96
C HIS A 71 6.92 -4.33 8.84
N SER A 72 6.10 -4.85 7.91
CA SER A 72 6.04 -6.29 7.60
C SER A 72 5.89 -7.16 8.86
N THR A 73 6.73 -8.19 9.05
CA THR A 73 6.71 -9.06 10.23
C THR A 73 6.93 -8.33 11.55
N GLY A 74 7.58 -7.16 11.56
CA GLY A 74 7.74 -6.32 12.74
C GLY A 74 6.40 -5.88 13.34
N GLY A 75 5.39 -5.65 12.49
CA GLY A 75 4.02 -5.38 12.94
C GLY A 75 3.37 -6.58 13.64
N ILE A 76 3.67 -7.81 13.19
CA ILE A 76 3.17 -9.03 13.84
C ILE A 76 3.79 -9.19 15.24
N ILE A 77 5.10 -8.94 15.37
CA ILE A 77 5.81 -8.95 16.65
C ILE A 77 5.18 -7.90 17.59
N ILE A 78 4.91 -6.69 17.11
CA ILE A 78 4.22 -5.65 17.92
C ILE A 78 2.86 -6.15 18.39
N ARG A 79 2.06 -6.77 17.52
CA ARG A 79 0.74 -7.28 17.90
C ARG A 79 0.82 -8.39 18.94
N MET A 80 1.78 -9.30 18.83
CA MET A 80 2.04 -10.32 19.85
C MET A 80 2.54 -9.68 21.16
N LEU A 81 3.32 -8.60 21.08
CA LEU A 81 3.80 -7.85 22.23
C LEU A 81 2.66 -7.14 23.00
N MET A 82 1.56 -6.77 22.33
CA MET A 82 0.42 -6.13 23.00
C MET A 82 -0.33 -7.05 23.97
N LYS A 83 0.03 -8.34 24.04
CA LYS A 83 -0.41 -9.24 25.12
C LYS A 83 0.15 -8.87 26.49
N PHE A 84 1.32 -8.23 26.55
CA PHE A 84 1.95 -7.87 27.81
C PHE A 84 1.31 -6.60 28.37
N GLU A 85 0.49 -6.75 29.42
CA GLU A 85 -0.34 -5.68 29.98
C GLU A 85 0.47 -4.43 30.37
N GLN A 86 1.68 -4.61 30.92
CA GLN A 86 2.57 -3.51 31.30
C GLN A 86 2.95 -2.63 30.10
N ILE A 87 3.18 -3.25 28.94
CA ILE A 87 3.50 -2.55 27.70
C ILE A 87 2.22 -1.92 27.14
N ALA A 88 1.16 -2.71 27.01
CA ALA A 88 -0.12 -2.26 26.47
C ALA A 88 -0.66 -1.02 27.19
N LYS A 89 -0.58 -0.95 28.53
CA LYS A 89 -1.04 0.20 29.34
C LYS A 89 -0.34 1.52 29.00
N GLN A 90 0.90 1.47 28.52
CA GLN A 90 1.68 2.67 28.16
C GLN A 90 1.62 2.97 26.65
N THR A 91 1.13 2.04 25.83
CA THR A 91 0.95 2.23 24.39
C THR A 91 -0.26 3.10 24.07
N ILE A 92 -0.07 4.19 23.31
CA ILE A 92 -1.16 5.00 22.75
C ILE A 92 -1.58 4.47 21.39
N SER A 93 -0.62 4.15 20.53
CA SER A 93 -0.92 3.73 19.16
C SER A 93 0.12 2.80 18.56
N ALA A 94 -0.31 2.01 17.60
CA ALA A 94 0.54 1.19 16.75
C ALA A 94 0.19 1.44 15.27
N ILE A 95 1.19 1.82 14.46
CA ILE A 95 1.05 2.05 13.02
C ILE A 95 1.71 0.86 12.29
N PHE A 96 0.97 0.26 11.37
CA PHE A 96 1.37 -0.95 10.65
C PHE A 96 1.60 -0.63 9.18
N ILE A 97 2.82 -0.80 8.69
CA ILE A 97 3.22 -0.54 7.30
C ILE A 97 3.42 -1.89 6.61
N ALA A 98 2.60 -2.20 5.60
CA ALA A 98 2.70 -3.44 4.83
C ALA A 98 2.73 -4.71 5.70
N VAL A 99 1.96 -4.73 6.80
CA VAL A 99 1.98 -5.84 7.78
C VAL A 99 0.99 -6.93 7.36
N PRO A 100 1.38 -8.21 7.26
CA PRO A 100 0.51 -9.32 6.88
C PRO A 100 -0.46 -9.71 8.01
N ASN A 101 -1.45 -8.85 8.29
CA ASN A 101 -2.20 -8.89 9.54
C ASN A 101 -3.18 -10.05 9.68
N ASN A 102 -3.63 -10.64 8.57
CA ASN A 102 -4.60 -11.74 8.60
C ASN A 102 -3.97 -13.11 8.38
N GLY A 103 -2.67 -13.19 8.08
CA GLY A 103 -1.91 -14.45 7.99
C GLY A 103 -2.45 -15.45 6.95
N ASN A 104 -3.33 -14.99 6.06
CA ASN A 104 -4.08 -15.81 5.12
C ASN A 104 -3.45 -15.85 3.72
N GLU A 105 -2.35 -15.14 3.49
CA GLU A 105 -1.71 -15.00 2.18
C GLU A 105 -1.25 -16.33 1.59
N ILE A 106 -1.05 -17.35 2.43
CA ILE A 106 -0.49 -18.62 2.01
C ILE A 106 -1.51 -19.75 2.01
N ALA A 107 -2.71 -19.52 2.55
CA ALA A 107 -3.75 -20.54 2.55
C ALA A 107 -4.32 -20.81 1.14
N GLU A 108 -4.03 -19.93 0.18
CA GLU A 108 -4.45 -20.04 -1.22
C GLU A 108 -3.29 -20.36 -2.19
N ALA A 109 -2.06 -20.50 -1.70
CA ALA A 109 -0.89 -20.72 -2.56
C ALA A 109 -0.81 -22.19 -3.02
N THR A 110 -1.31 -22.46 -4.22
CA THR A 110 -1.22 -23.76 -4.91
C THR A 110 0.10 -23.96 -5.67
N GLN A 111 1.01 -22.98 -5.64
CA GLN A 111 2.29 -22.96 -6.36
C GLN A 111 3.49 -22.66 -5.45
N VAL A 112 4.71 -22.98 -5.93
CA VAL A 112 5.97 -22.68 -5.24
C VAL A 112 6.17 -21.17 -5.16
N LEU A 113 6.08 -20.63 -3.95
CA LEU A 113 6.30 -19.21 -3.70
C LEU A 113 7.77 -18.83 -3.90
N PRO A 114 8.06 -17.62 -4.41
CA PRO A 114 9.41 -17.06 -4.45
C PRO A 114 10.09 -17.11 -3.08
N LYS A 115 11.41 -17.34 -3.06
CA LYS A 115 12.18 -17.56 -1.83
C LYS A 115 11.94 -16.48 -0.76
N ILE A 116 11.99 -15.21 -1.14
CA ILE A 116 11.77 -14.06 -0.26
C ILE A 116 10.38 -14.10 0.40
N ILE A 117 9.34 -14.40 -0.38
CA ILE A 117 7.96 -14.55 0.09
C ILE A 117 7.91 -15.74 1.04
N ASN A 118 8.39 -16.91 0.62
CA ASN A 118 8.36 -18.12 1.43
C ASN A 118 9.10 -17.96 2.77
N GLU A 119 10.19 -17.21 2.81
CA GLU A 119 10.94 -16.95 4.06
C GLU A 119 10.19 -16.02 5.01
N ILE A 120 9.55 -14.96 4.52
CA ILE A 120 8.67 -14.09 5.33
C ILE A 120 7.51 -14.89 5.91
N PHE A 121 6.96 -15.77 5.09
CA PHE A 121 5.76 -16.54 5.39
C PHE A 121 6.03 -17.82 6.17
N LYS A 122 7.23 -18.40 6.16
CA LYS A 122 7.54 -19.65 6.89
C LYS A 122 7.38 -19.51 8.42
N PRO A 123 7.90 -18.46 9.08
CA PRO A 123 7.58 -18.20 10.49
C PRO A 123 6.09 -17.97 10.72
N LEU A 124 5.41 -17.30 9.77
CA LEU A 124 3.97 -17.10 9.84
C LEU A 124 3.21 -18.44 9.74
N LYS A 125 3.55 -19.35 8.80
CA LYS A 125 2.96 -20.70 8.65
C LYS A 125 2.96 -21.48 9.95
N GLN A 126 4.07 -21.43 10.68
CA GLN A 126 4.21 -22.13 11.96
C GLN A 126 3.22 -21.62 13.01
N ILE A 127 2.83 -20.34 12.93
CA ILE A 127 1.92 -19.68 13.86
C ILE A 127 0.48 -19.63 13.32
N THR A 128 0.29 -19.61 11.99
CA THR A 128 -0.99 -19.52 11.26
C THR A 128 -1.77 -20.83 11.19
N LYS A 129 -1.59 -21.75 12.13
CA LYS A 129 -2.75 -22.57 12.52
C LYS A 129 -3.83 -21.58 12.93
N LYS A 130 -4.89 -21.46 12.12
CA LYS A 130 -5.88 -20.36 12.10
C LYS A 130 -6.40 -19.96 13.49
N GLU A 131 -6.48 -20.90 14.41
CA GLU A 131 -6.84 -20.69 15.82
C GLU A 131 -5.71 -20.04 16.64
N ILE A 132 -4.47 -20.52 16.52
CA ILE A 132 -3.31 -20.01 17.27
C ILE A 132 -3.01 -18.56 16.84
N TYR A 133 -2.94 -18.27 15.55
CA TYR A 133 -2.69 -16.91 15.07
C TYR A 133 -3.78 -15.92 15.52
N ARG A 134 -5.06 -16.34 15.51
CA ARG A 134 -6.16 -15.51 16.05
C ARG A 134 -6.09 -15.32 17.56
N GLN A 135 -5.73 -16.35 18.31
CA GLN A 135 -5.53 -16.28 19.77
C GLN A 135 -4.28 -15.46 20.17
N HIS A 136 -3.34 -15.25 19.23
CA HIS A 136 -2.08 -14.55 19.50
C HIS A 136 -2.10 -13.04 19.32
N LEU A 137 -3.17 -12.50 18.73
CA LEU A 137 -3.21 -11.09 18.35
C LEU A 137 -4.23 -10.38 19.24
N ILE A 138 -3.85 -10.20 20.50
CA ILE A 138 -4.64 -9.42 21.48
C ILE A 138 -4.64 -7.96 21.02
N LYS A 139 -5.82 -7.35 21.02
CA LYS A 139 -6.05 -5.96 20.60
C LYS A 139 -6.68 -5.19 21.76
N PRO A 140 -5.88 -4.63 22.68
CA PRO A 140 -6.42 -3.80 23.74
C PRO A 140 -7.20 -2.61 23.15
N LYS A 141 -8.48 -2.47 23.52
CA LYS A 141 -9.41 -1.50 22.91
C LYS A 141 -8.95 -0.04 23.02
N HIS A 142 -8.10 0.28 23.99
CA HIS A 142 -7.59 1.64 24.21
C HIS A 142 -6.45 2.02 23.26
N ILE A 143 -5.83 1.06 22.57
CA ILE A 143 -4.73 1.31 21.64
C ILE A 143 -5.31 1.67 20.27
N LEU A 144 -4.82 2.77 19.70
CA LEU A 144 -5.20 3.20 18.36
C LEU A 144 -4.33 2.47 17.33
N TYR A 145 -4.96 1.66 16.49
CA TYR A 145 -4.29 0.99 15.37
C TYR A 145 -4.49 1.77 14.08
N ALA A 146 -3.47 1.83 13.24
CA ALA A 146 -3.57 2.40 11.90
C ALA A 146 -2.75 1.57 10.90
N GLY A 147 -3.14 1.58 9.63
CA GLY A 147 -2.46 0.83 8.58
C GLY A 147 -2.05 1.69 7.38
N ILE A 148 -0.89 1.37 6.80
CA ILE A 148 -0.43 1.90 5.53
C ILE A 148 -0.05 0.69 4.67
N ALA A 149 -0.71 0.46 3.54
CA ALA A 149 -0.45 -0.65 2.64
C ALA A 149 0.12 -0.19 1.30
N GLY A 150 0.96 -1.02 0.68
CA GLY A 150 1.43 -0.86 -0.68
C GLY A 150 0.54 -1.62 -1.67
N ILE A 151 0.53 -1.20 -2.95
CA ILE A 151 -0.20 -1.90 -4.03
C ILE A 151 0.61 -2.07 -5.32
N LYS A 152 1.91 -1.78 -5.29
CA LYS A 152 2.80 -2.04 -6.43
C LYS A 152 3.36 -3.46 -6.34
N SER A 153 2.73 -4.36 -7.08
CA SER A 153 3.13 -5.76 -7.20
C SER A 153 4.47 -5.91 -7.93
N TRP A 154 5.24 -6.96 -7.62
CA TRP A 154 6.41 -7.34 -8.41
C TRP A 154 6.00 -8.21 -9.60
N ASN A 155 6.65 -8.05 -10.75
CA ASN A 155 6.39 -8.89 -11.93
C ASN A 155 6.55 -10.39 -11.62
N SER A 156 7.49 -10.74 -10.74
CA SER A 156 7.75 -12.13 -10.32
C SER A 156 6.69 -12.70 -9.39
N THR A 157 5.82 -11.86 -8.80
CA THR A 157 4.87 -12.28 -7.76
C THR A 157 3.42 -12.07 -8.15
N ASN A 158 3.16 -11.35 -9.24
CA ASN A 158 1.82 -10.94 -9.64
C ASN A 158 0.85 -12.12 -9.83
N ILE A 159 1.36 -13.26 -10.29
CA ILE A 159 0.57 -14.49 -10.47
C ILE A 159 0.09 -15.14 -9.17
N PHE A 160 0.67 -14.80 -8.01
CA PHE A 160 0.32 -15.39 -6.72
C PHE A 160 -0.76 -14.62 -5.96
N PHE A 161 -1.15 -13.44 -6.44
CA PHE A 161 -2.11 -12.59 -5.77
C PHE A 161 -3.34 -12.37 -6.66
N ASN A 162 -4.51 -12.78 -6.17
CA ASN A 162 -5.79 -12.53 -6.82
C ASN A 162 -6.37 -11.14 -6.53
N THR A 163 -5.65 -10.33 -5.74
CA THR A 163 -6.05 -8.98 -5.29
C THR A 163 -4.84 -8.06 -5.32
N GLN A 164 -5.06 -6.74 -5.20
CA GLN A 164 -3.97 -5.76 -5.08
C GLN A 164 -3.00 -6.12 -3.96
N ASN A 165 -1.70 -5.91 -4.19
CA ASN A 165 -0.63 -6.33 -3.30
C ASN A 165 0.64 -5.51 -3.54
N ASP A 166 1.55 -5.51 -2.57
CA ASP A 166 2.83 -4.80 -2.64
C ASP A 166 4.00 -5.68 -3.10
N GLY A 167 3.71 -6.83 -3.72
CA GLY A 167 4.68 -7.86 -4.08
C GLY A 167 4.88 -8.94 -3.02
N VAL A 168 4.49 -8.72 -1.76
CA VAL A 168 4.65 -9.69 -0.67
C VAL A 168 3.36 -9.90 0.12
N VAL A 169 2.62 -8.84 0.36
CA VAL A 169 1.42 -8.81 1.22
C VAL A 169 0.25 -8.29 0.39
N SER A 170 -0.87 -9.01 0.44
CA SER A 170 -2.11 -8.53 -0.18
C SER A 170 -2.72 -7.40 0.63
N LEU A 171 -3.37 -6.47 -0.07
CA LEU A 171 -4.12 -5.37 0.54
C LEU A 171 -5.11 -5.88 1.60
N LYS A 172 -5.87 -6.93 1.25
CA LYS A 172 -6.83 -7.57 2.16
C LYS A 172 -6.19 -8.07 3.45
N SER A 173 -4.95 -8.58 3.38
CA SER A 173 -4.25 -9.04 4.58
C SER A 173 -3.68 -7.88 5.39
N ALA A 174 -3.29 -6.78 4.75
CA ALA A 174 -2.82 -5.59 5.45
C ALA A 174 -3.89 -4.93 6.32
N ILE A 175 -5.17 -5.08 5.96
CA ILE A 175 -6.30 -4.46 6.65
C ILE A 175 -6.68 -5.22 7.93
N LEU A 176 -6.82 -4.47 9.04
CA LEU A 176 -7.48 -4.90 10.27
C LEU A 176 -8.77 -4.13 10.47
N LYS A 177 -9.87 -4.82 10.79
CA LYS A 177 -11.19 -4.20 11.01
C LYS A 177 -11.17 -3.14 12.11
N GLU A 178 -10.24 -3.25 13.06
CA GLU A 178 -10.13 -2.37 14.22
C GLU A 178 -9.20 -1.17 14.00
N MET A 179 -8.65 -1.00 12.80
CA MET A 179 -7.85 0.18 12.46
C MET A 179 -8.74 1.43 12.51
N LYS A 180 -8.28 2.44 13.24
CA LYS A 180 -8.91 3.75 13.31
C LYS A 180 -8.82 4.49 11.98
N ASP A 181 -7.74 4.26 11.25
CA ASP A 181 -7.51 4.85 9.94
C ASP A 181 -6.57 3.96 9.11
N PHE A 182 -6.71 4.02 7.79
CA PHE A 182 -5.98 3.19 6.85
C PHE A 182 -5.64 3.98 5.59
N ARG A 183 -4.47 3.76 5.00
CA ARG A 183 -4.08 4.37 3.72
C ARG A 183 -3.42 3.36 2.82
N ILE A 184 -3.64 3.54 1.52
CA ILE A 184 -2.98 2.80 0.46
C ILE A 184 -1.99 3.74 -0.24
N LEU A 185 -0.80 3.24 -0.53
CA LEU A 185 0.24 3.94 -1.28
C LEU A 185 0.68 3.09 -2.48
N PRO A 186 1.09 3.70 -3.61
CA PRO A 186 1.48 2.97 -4.81
C PRO A 186 2.93 2.46 -4.79
N TYR A 187 3.35 1.96 -3.63
CA TYR A 187 4.70 1.45 -3.40
C TYR A 187 4.71 -0.05 -3.20
N ASP A 188 5.86 -0.64 -3.49
CA ASP A 188 6.10 -2.04 -3.17
C ASP A 188 6.50 -2.24 -1.71
N HIS A 189 6.61 -3.50 -1.31
CA HIS A 189 6.85 -3.91 0.06
C HIS A 189 8.16 -3.34 0.66
N LEU A 190 9.19 -3.15 -0.17
CA LEU A 190 10.54 -2.76 0.25
C LEU A 190 10.75 -1.24 0.21
N GLU A 191 10.10 -0.55 -0.72
CA GLU A 191 10.27 0.90 -0.91
C GLU A 191 9.28 1.73 -0.07
N ILE A 192 8.14 1.17 0.38
CA ILE A 192 7.08 1.92 1.08
C ILE A 192 7.56 2.69 2.32
N THR A 193 8.56 2.19 3.06
CA THR A 193 9.12 2.86 4.25
C THR A 193 10.08 4.00 3.90
N GLN A 194 10.49 4.10 2.64
CA GLN A 194 11.52 5.04 2.16
C GLN A 194 10.93 6.36 1.63
N HIS A 195 9.61 6.44 1.47
CA HIS A 195 8.96 7.61 0.88
C HIS A 195 8.52 8.63 1.93
N SER A 196 8.70 9.91 1.58
CA SER A 196 8.33 11.05 2.42
C SER A 196 6.84 11.11 2.75
N ILE A 197 5.97 10.64 1.86
CA ILE A 197 4.53 10.56 2.11
C ILE A 197 4.19 9.58 3.24
N THR A 198 4.87 8.44 3.33
CA THR A 198 4.73 7.49 4.45
C THR A 198 5.09 8.15 5.78
N ILE A 199 6.21 8.88 5.80
CA ILE A 199 6.66 9.63 6.99
C ILE A 199 5.65 10.71 7.38
N LYS A 200 5.10 11.42 6.39
CA LYS A 200 4.08 12.45 6.60
C LYS A 200 2.81 11.85 7.21
N LEU A 201 2.32 10.74 6.67
CA LEU A 201 1.18 10.00 7.21
C LEU A 201 1.43 9.56 8.66
N ILE A 202 2.62 9.04 8.95
CA ILE A 202 3.01 8.65 10.32
C ILE A 202 2.92 9.84 11.28
N ASN A 203 3.57 10.96 10.97
CA ASN A 203 3.57 12.14 11.84
C ASN A 203 2.15 12.68 12.07
N GLU A 204 1.35 12.71 11.01
CA GLU A 204 -0.04 13.15 11.07
C GLU A 204 -0.89 12.24 11.95
N PHE A 205 -0.76 10.92 11.83
CA PHE A 205 -1.47 10.00 12.70
C PHE A 205 -1.00 10.11 14.16
N LEU A 206 0.31 10.25 14.40
CA LEU A 206 0.84 10.40 15.75
C LEU A 206 0.29 11.66 16.43
N LYS A 207 0.14 12.76 15.69
CA LYS A 207 -0.37 14.06 16.17
C LYS A 207 -1.90 14.09 16.28
N ASN A 208 -2.58 13.78 15.19
CA ASN A 208 -4.02 14.03 15.00
C ASN A 208 -4.88 12.76 15.15
N LYS A 209 -4.25 11.59 15.33
CA LYS A 209 -4.92 10.27 15.43
C LYS A 209 -5.74 9.90 14.20
N LYS A 210 -5.44 10.54 13.07
CA LYS A 210 -5.99 10.31 11.74
C LYS A 210 -4.90 10.61 10.72
N PHE A 211 -4.91 9.88 9.62
CA PHE A 211 -4.10 10.20 8.46
C PHE A 211 -4.68 11.40 7.72
N ILE A 212 -3.83 12.18 7.07
CA ILE A 212 -4.30 13.20 6.13
C ILE A 212 -5.07 12.54 4.98
N THR A 213 -6.09 13.23 4.49
CA THR A 213 -6.78 12.82 3.26
C THR A 213 -5.89 13.20 2.08
N ILE A 214 -5.32 12.21 1.41
CA ILE A 214 -4.43 12.43 0.26
C ILE A 214 -5.16 13.19 -0.87
N LEU A 215 -6.49 13.01 -1.01
CA LEU A 215 -7.34 13.75 -1.97
C LEU A 215 -7.36 15.27 -1.77
N GLU A 216 -7.34 15.77 -0.53
CA GLU A 216 -7.36 17.22 -0.29
C GLU A 216 -6.00 17.86 -0.62
N GLU A 217 -4.91 17.08 -0.56
CA GLU A 217 -3.62 17.52 -1.11
C GLU A 217 -3.60 17.42 -2.63
N TYR A 218 -4.12 16.34 -3.23
CA TYR A 218 -4.25 16.24 -4.69
C TYR A 218 -5.12 17.34 -5.29
N LYS A 219 -6.23 17.72 -4.65
CA LYS A 219 -7.07 18.83 -5.12
C LYS A 219 -6.32 20.17 -5.13
N LYS A 220 -5.31 20.33 -4.27
CA LYS A 220 -4.46 21.52 -4.21
C LYS A 220 -3.29 21.47 -5.19
N MET A 221 -2.92 20.28 -5.67
CA MET A 221 -1.83 20.12 -6.62
C MET A 221 -2.20 20.70 -7.99
N ASN A 222 -1.25 21.39 -8.59
CA ASN A 222 -1.36 21.74 -9.99
C ASN A 222 -1.19 20.48 -10.88
N ILE A 223 -1.54 20.59 -12.15
CA ILE A 223 -1.51 19.46 -13.09
C ILE A 223 -0.11 18.87 -13.27
N GLY A 224 0.94 19.69 -13.17
CA GLY A 224 2.33 19.25 -13.22
C GLY A 224 2.72 18.38 -12.04
N GLU A 225 2.30 18.76 -10.83
CA GLU A 225 2.51 17.99 -9.60
C GLU A 225 1.74 16.66 -9.64
N LYS A 226 0.48 16.68 -10.10
CA LYS A 226 -0.31 15.47 -10.31
C LYS A 226 0.33 14.53 -11.35
N PHE A 227 0.85 15.09 -12.43
CA PHE A 227 1.55 14.33 -13.46
C PHE A 227 2.83 13.68 -12.93
N LYS A 228 3.67 14.43 -12.21
CA LYS A 228 4.88 13.89 -11.56
C LYS A 228 4.53 12.73 -10.63
N PHE A 229 3.45 12.88 -9.86
CA PHE A 229 2.93 11.80 -9.03
C PHE A 229 2.55 10.58 -9.87
N ILE A 230 1.73 10.71 -10.91
CA ILE A 230 1.34 9.60 -11.79
C ILE A 230 2.56 8.87 -12.38
N VAL A 231 3.59 9.59 -12.83
CA VAL A 231 4.82 8.99 -13.38
C VAL A 231 5.59 8.24 -12.28
N LYS A 232 5.81 8.89 -11.14
CA LYS A 232 6.54 8.32 -9.99
C LYS A 232 5.91 7.01 -9.50
N GLU A 233 4.58 6.97 -9.51
CA GLU A 233 3.79 5.86 -9.01
C GLU A 233 3.44 4.83 -10.12
N ASN A 234 4.09 4.94 -11.28
CA ASN A 234 4.02 4.01 -12.40
C ASN A 234 2.63 3.83 -13.05
N TYR A 235 1.75 4.83 -12.93
CA TYR A 235 0.42 4.86 -13.57
C TYR A 235 0.42 5.54 -14.95
N ILE A 236 1.60 5.79 -15.53
CA ILE A 236 1.71 6.54 -16.78
C ILE A 236 1.05 5.84 -17.97
N ASN A 237 1.11 4.49 -18.02
CA ASN A 237 0.46 3.70 -19.07
C ASN A 237 -1.07 3.71 -18.93
N ASP A 238 -1.58 3.71 -17.70
CA ASP A 238 -3.02 3.90 -17.45
C ASP A 238 -3.45 5.29 -17.89
N LEU A 239 -2.64 6.33 -17.65
CA LEU A 239 -2.90 7.68 -18.16
C LEU A 239 -2.95 7.71 -19.66
N ILE A 240 -1.96 7.13 -20.32
CA ILE A 240 -1.88 7.10 -21.78
C ILE A 240 -3.08 6.34 -22.39
N SER A 241 -3.50 5.21 -21.81
CA SER A 241 -4.61 4.41 -22.33
C SER A 241 -5.97 5.10 -22.25
N ASN A 242 -6.13 6.06 -21.33
CA ASN A 242 -7.34 6.90 -21.21
C ASN A 242 -7.29 8.16 -22.11
N LEU A 243 -6.23 8.35 -22.90
CA LEU A 243 -6.08 9.45 -23.85
C LEU A 243 -6.20 8.95 -25.28
N THR A 244 -6.86 9.73 -26.14
CA THR A 244 -7.14 9.34 -27.52
C THR A 244 -6.05 9.81 -28.49
N GLY A 245 -5.81 9.01 -29.54
CA GLY A 245 -5.08 9.41 -30.74
C GLY A 245 -3.56 9.48 -30.57
N ASN A 246 -2.89 8.31 -30.61
CA ASN A 246 -1.44 8.26 -30.61
C ASN A 246 -0.91 7.99 -32.04
N ILE A 247 -0.24 8.99 -32.62
CA ILE A 247 0.67 8.79 -33.74
C ILE A 247 2.05 9.16 -33.22
N ASP A 248 2.93 8.16 -33.14
CA ASP A 248 4.30 8.27 -32.66
C ASP A 248 5.11 9.16 -33.61
N PHE A 249 5.31 10.43 -33.23
CA PHE A 249 6.17 11.36 -33.94
C PHE A 249 7.26 11.86 -32.99
N LYS A 250 8.51 11.88 -33.48
CA LYS A 250 9.63 12.52 -32.80
C LYS A 250 9.45 14.03 -32.87
N THR A 251 9.39 14.70 -31.73
CA THR A 251 9.09 16.14 -31.70
C THR A 251 10.35 16.97 -31.96
N VAL A 252 10.32 17.86 -32.96
CA VAL A 252 11.37 18.85 -33.19
C VAL A 252 11.01 20.15 -32.47
N ASN A 253 11.93 20.69 -31.67
CA ASN A 253 11.83 22.00 -31.00
C ASN A 253 10.58 22.24 -30.12
N ALA A 254 10.43 21.43 -29.06
CA ALA A 254 9.38 21.62 -28.06
C ALA A 254 9.37 23.03 -27.42
N LYS A 255 10.54 23.58 -27.05
CA LYS A 255 10.63 24.78 -26.20
C LYS A 255 10.04 26.08 -26.79
N ILE A 256 9.88 26.16 -28.12
CA ILE A 256 9.37 27.38 -28.77
C ILE A 256 7.85 27.48 -28.60
N TRP A 257 7.13 26.39 -28.84
CA TRP A 257 5.66 26.36 -28.89
C TRP A 257 5.01 25.68 -27.68
N TRP A 258 5.82 25.10 -26.79
CA TRP A 258 5.35 24.30 -25.67
C TRP A 258 5.92 24.78 -24.34
N ASN A 259 5.07 24.82 -23.33
CA ASN A 259 5.44 25.00 -21.93
C ASN A 259 5.52 23.62 -21.26
N ILE A 260 6.58 23.36 -20.49
CA ILE A 260 6.65 22.15 -19.67
C ILE A 260 5.86 22.42 -18.38
N LEU A 261 4.78 21.67 -18.17
CA LEU A 261 3.97 21.76 -16.96
C LEU A 261 4.49 20.85 -15.85
N GLY A 262 5.05 19.68 -16.19
CA GLY A 262 5.63 18.75 -15.24
C GLY A 262 6.60 17.77 -15.91
N GLU A 263 7.65 17.40 -15.19
CA GLU A 263 8.69 16.47 -15.65
C GLU A 263 9.12 15.53 -14.53
N HIS A 264 9.22 14.24 -14.81
CA HIS A 264 9.75 13.23 -13.89
C HIS A 264 10.31 12.04 -14.67
N GLU A 265 11.49 11.55 -14.32
CA GLU A 265 12.14 10.39 -14.95
C GLU A 265 12.17 10.45 -16.50
N GLY A 266 12.36 11.65 -17.05
CA GLY A 266 12.36 11.89 -18.50
C GLY A 266 10.98 11.93 -19.17
N TRP A 267 9.90 11.64 -18.43
CA TRP A 267 8.55 11.90 -18.91
C TRP A 267 8.21 13.37 -18.77
N GLU A 268 7.55 13.94 -19.77
CA GLU A 268 7.17 15.35 -19.79
C GLU A 268 5.69 15.53 -20.12
N LEU A 269 4.99 16.32 -19.31
CA LEU A 269 3.70 16.88 -19.63
C LEU A 269 3.90 18.30 -20.14
N GLN A 270 3.50 18.55 -21.38
CA GLN A 270 3.66 19.84 -22.02
C GLN A 270 2.33 20.43 -22.48
N GLU A 271 2.22 21.74 -22.48
CA GLU A 271 1.08 22.51 -22.96
C GLU A 271 1.44 23.38 -24.17
N HIS A 272 0.61 23.34 -25.20
CA HIS A 272 0.78 24.22 -26.35
C HIS A 272 0.44 25.66 -25.99
N LYS A 273 1.33 26.60 -26.30
CA LYS A 273 1.18 28.02 -25.91
C LYS A 273 -0.06 28.71 -26.50
N ILE A 274 -0.59 28.22 -27.63
CA ILE A 274 -1.73 28.85 -28.33
C ILE A 274 -3.02 28.06 -28.15
N THR A 275 -2.96 26.74 -28.29
CA THR A 275 -4.17 25.90 -28.34
C THR A 275 -4.52 25.29 -26.98
N SER A 276 -3.65 25.48 -25.98
CA SER A 276 -3.75 24.89 -24.63
C SER A 276 -3.95 23.36 -24.63
N HIS A 277 -3.60 22.70 -25.73
CA HIS A 277 -3.62 21.24 -25.78
C HIS A 277 -2.43 20.70 -25.00
N LEU A 278 -2.66 19.58 -24.33
CA LEU A 278 -1.65 18.89 -23.55
C LEU A 278 -1.11 17.69 -24.33
N ARG A 279 0.17 17.43 -24.15
CA ARG A 279 0.84 16.23 -24.65
C ARG A 279 1.74 15.62 -23.61
N ILE A 280 1.88 14.31 -23.68
CA ILE A 280 2.76 13.51 -22.83
C ILE A 280 3.89 12.97 -23.70
N LEU A 281 5.14 13.25 -23.33
CA LEU A 281 6.33 12.70 -23.98
C LEU A 281 7.00 11.69 -23.05
N ASN A 282 7.53 10.62 -23.63
CA ASN A 282 8.39 9.68 -22.92
C ASN A 282 9.85 10.19 -22.86
N PRO A 283 10.77 9.49 -22.17
CA PRO A 283 12.19 9.87 -22.08
C PRO A 283 12.92 9.99 -23.43
N GLY A 284 12.42 9.30 -24.46
CA GLY A 284 12.92 9.42 -25.83
C GLY A 284 12.39 10.62 -26.61
N SER A 285 11.67 11.54 -25.96
CA SER A 285 10.96 12.67 -26.59
C SER A 285 9.95 12.22 -27.66
N VAL A 286 9.36 11.04 -27.47
CA VAL A 286 8.29 10.51 -28.32
C VAL A 286 6.96 10.79 -27.63
N ARG A 287 6.03 11.38 -28.38
CA ARG A 287 4.68 11.64 -27.87
C ARG A 287 3.95 10.31 -27.65
N LYS A 288 3.40 10.14 -26.45
CA LYS A 288 2.60 8.98 -26.04
C LYS A 288 1.16 9.31 -25.68
N GLY A 289 0.86 10.56 -25.36
CA GLY A 289 -0.51 11.01 -25.09
C GLY A 289 -0.76 12.42 -25.62
N TRP A 290 -2.00 12.72 -25.97
CA TRP A 290 -2.44 14.01 -26.49
C TRP A 290 -3.91 14.27 -26.13
N GLY A 291 -4.25 15.54 -25.90
CA GLY A 291 -5.66 15.93 -25.78
C GLY A 291 -5.86 17.38 -25.43
N LYS A 292 -7.12 17.80 -25.33
CA LYS A 292 -7.49 19.08 -24.72
C LYS A 292 -7.08 19.07 -23.24
N SER A 293 -6.76 20.24 -22.68
CA SER A 293 -6.40 20.37 -21.27
C SER A 293 -7.44 19.75 -20.33
N SER A 294 -8.74 19.95 -20.61
CA SER A 294 -9.83 19.36 -19.82
C SER A 294 -9.81 17.84 -19.83
N THR A 295 -9.68 17.21 -21.01
CA THR A 295 -9.66 15.75 -21.15
C THR A 295 -8.46 15.11 -20.45
N VAL A 296 -7.28 15.72 -20.56
CA VAL A 296 -6.08 15.22 -19.88
C VAL A 296 -6.19 15.41 -18.36
N ARG A 297 -6.79 16.51 -17.89
CA ARG A 297 -7.07 16.73 -16.46
C ARG A 297 -8.08 15.71 -15.93
N GLU A 298 -9.16 15.46 -16.65
CA GLU A 298 -10.16 14.45 -16.31
C GLU A 298 -9.54 13.05 -16.24
N ALA A 299 -8.67 12.68 -17.19
CA ALA A 299 -7.96 11.40 -17.18
C ALA A 299 -7.00 11.27 -15.99
N ILE A 300 -6.24 12.35 -15.68
CA ILE A 300 -5.38 12.42 -14.49
C ILE A 300 -6.21 12.29 -13.22
N ASP A 301 -7.30 13.04 -13.09
CA ASP A 301 -8.17 13.04 -11.91
C ASP A 301 -8.90 11.69 -11.77
N LEU A 302 -9.28 11.05 -12.86
CA LEU A 302 -9.88 9.72 -12.88
C LEU A 302 -8.88 8.65 -12.42
N ILE A 303 -7.62 8.70 -12.84
CA ILE A 303 -6.59 7.77 -12.35
C ILE A 303 -6.31 8.00 -10.87
N VAL A 304 -6.16 9.25 -10.46
CA VAL A 304 -5.99 9.62 -9.05
C VAL A 304 -7.22 9.22 -8.22
N SER A 305 -8.43 9.27 -8.78
CA SER A 305 -9.64 8.79 -8.11
C SER A 305 -9.74 7.26 -8.11
N ARG A 306 -9.16 6.55 -9.09
CA ARG A 306 -9.09 5.08 -9.10
C ARG A 306 -8.14 4.56 -8.05
N ILE A 307 -7.10 5.33 -7.70
CA ILE A 307 -6.31 5.12 -6.48
C ILE A 307 -7.20 5.15 -5.21
N LYS A 308 -8.42 5.73 -5.28
CA LYS A 308 -9.47 5.69 -4.24
C LYS A 308 -10.53 4.57 -4.42
N ILE A 309 -10.76 4.05 -5.64
CA ILE A 309 -11.91 3.15 -5.90
C ILE A 309 -11.74 1.75 -5.26
N ASP A 310 -10.52 1.30 -4.99
CA ASP A 310 -10.31 0.01 -4.31
C ASP A 310 -10.65 0.01 -2.81
N GLU A 311 -10.97 1.16 -2.21
CA GLU A 311 -11.44 1.25 -0.82
C GLU A 311 -12.98 1.14 -0.67
N GLU A 312 -13.79 1.39 -1.71
CA GLU A 312 -15.26 1.35 -1.60
C GLU A 312 -15.91 0.01 -2.03
N VAL A 313 -15.17 -0.89 -2.70
CA VAL A 313 -15.72 -2.17 -3.23
C VAL A 313 -15.90 -3.27 -2.16
N ASN A 314 -15.43 -3.09 -0.92
CA ASN A 314 -15.54 -4.13 0.12
C ASN A 314 -16.78 -4.02 1.04
N ASN A 315 -17.80 -3.24 0.65
CA ASN A 315 -19.06 -3.11 1.40
C ASN A 315 -20.31 -3.65 0.66
N SER A 316 -20.18 -4.67 -0.20
CA SER A 316 -21.32 -5.55 -0.51
C SER A 316 -20.89 -7.01 -0.52
N THR A 317 -21.34 -7.75 0.49
CA THR A 317 -21.01 -9.16 0.70
C THR A 317 -21.86 -10.13 -0.12
N ASP A 318 -22.77 -9.65 -0.98
CA ASP A 318 -23.55 -10.51 -1.90
C ASP A 318 -23.16 -10.38 -3.38
N ASP A 319 -22.71 -9.21 -3.84
CA ASP A 319 -22.41 -9.01 -5.28
C ASP A 319 -21.15 -9.77 -5.74
N ASN A 320 -20.18 -9.98 -4.84
CA ASN A 320 -18.87 -10.54 -5.20
C ASN A 320 -18.92 -11.99 -5.72
N GLU A 321 -19.89 -12.80 -5.29
CA GLU A 321 -19.99 -14.19 -5.77
C GLU A 321 -20.57 -14.26 -7.18
N THR A 322 -21.61 -13.48 -7.46
CA THR A 322 -22.25 -13.43 -8.78
C THR A 322 -21.34 -12.81 -9.83
N PHE A 323 -20.63 -11.72 -9.49
CA PHE A 323 -19.64 -11.12 -10.39
C PHE A 323 -18.45 -12.05 -10.66
N SER A 324 -18.02 -12.85 -9.67
CA SER A 324 -16.98 -13.88 -9.86
C SER A 324 -17.44 -14.99 -10.82
N LYS A 325 -18.69 -15.46 -10.69
CA LYS A 325 -19.30 -16.44 -11.61
C LYS A 325 -19.43 -15.90 -13.04
N ILE A 326 -19.84 -14.64 -13.21
CA ILE A 326 -19.93 -13.99 -14.53
C ILE A 326 -18.54 -13.82 -15.17
N LYS A 327 -17.51 -13.48 -14.38
CA LYS A 327 -16.13 -13.37 -14.88
C LYS A 327 -15.60 -14.72 -15.38
N LYS A 328 -15.90 -15.81 -14.68
CA LYS A 328 -15.54 -17.18 -15.09
C LYS A 328 -16.29 -17.61 -16.37
N LEU A 329 -17.57 -17.28 -16.50
CA LEU A 329 -18.34 -17.53 -17.73
C LEU A 329 -17.78 -16.76 -18.93
N LYS A 330 -17.37 -15.50 -18.72
CA LYS A 330 -16.74 -14.70 -19.77
C LYS A 330 -15.43 -15.32 -20.24
N GLN A 331 -14.62 -15.82 -19.30
CA GLN A 331 -13.38 -16.52 -19.63
C GLN A 331 -13.63 -17.80 -20.45
N LEU A 332 -14.62 -18.63 -20.06
CA LEU A 332 -14.98 -19.82 -20.83
C LEU A 332 -15.44 -19.48 -22.26
N ARG A 333 -16.14 -18.35 -22.42
CA ARG A 333 -16.53 -17.86 -23.74
C ARG A 333 -15.33 -17.37 -24.54
N ASP A 334 -14.44 -16.58 -23.92
CA ASP A 334 -13.23 -16.06 -24.56
C ASP A 334 -12.24 -17.18 -24.95
N GLU A 335 -12.36 -18.36 -24.34
CA GLU A 335 -11.65 -19.61 -24.67
C GLU A 335 -12.42 -20.51 -25.66
N ASP A 336 -13.52 -20.02 -26.26
CA ASP A 336 -14.41 -20.74 -27.18
C ASP A 336 -15.01 -22.05 -26.61
N LEU A 337 -15.05 -22.19 -25.28
CA LEU A 337 -15.60 -23.37 -24.57
C LEU A 337 -17.13 -23.30 -24.39
N ILE A 338 -17.71 -22.11 -24.52
CA ILE A 338 -19.17 -21.88 -24.58
C ILE A 338 -19.47 -20.84 -25.65
N THR A 339 -20.65 -20.93 -26.25
CA THR A 339 -21.11 -19.97 -27.27
C THR A 339 -21.52 -18.62 -26.66
N GLU A 340 -21.55 -17.55 -27.48
CA GLU A 340 -22.02 -16.22 -27.04
C GLU A 340 -23.48 -16.28 -26.56
N GLU A 341 -24.31 -17.12 -27.19
CA GLU A 341 -25.71 -17.32 -26.78
C GLU A 341 -25.83 -17.99 -25.40
N GLU A 342 -25.05 -19.04 -25.13
CA GLU A 342 -24.98 -19.70 -23.83
C GLU A 342 -24.44 -18.77 -22.73
N PHE A 343 -23.45 -17.94 -23.06
CA PHE A 343 -22.92 -16.93 -22.16
C PHE A 343 -24.01 -15.92 -21.75
N LEU A 344 -24.76 -15.40 -22.72
CA LEU A 344 -25.82 -14.41 -22.47
C LEU A 344 -26.96 -14.97 -21.62
N ILE A 345 -27.38 -16.23 -21.87
CA ILE A 345 -28.41 -16.91 -21.08
C ILE A 345 -27.96 -17.10 -19.63
N LYS A 346 -26.79 -17.70 -19.41
CA LYS A 346 -26.27 -17.97 -18.06
C LYS A 346 -25.95 -16.68 -17.29
N LYS A 347 -25.48 -15.64 -17.98
CA LYS A 347 -25.28 -14.31 -17.38
C LYS A 347 -26.61 -13.71 -16.93
N LYS A 348 -27.67 -13.84 -17.73
CA LYS A 348 -29.02 -13.34 -17.38
C LYS A 348 -29.61 -14.08 -16.18
N GLU A 349 -29.43 -15.39 -16.08
CA GLU A 349 -29.85 -16.20 -14.92
C GLU A 349 -29.11 -15.83 -13.64
N LEU A 350 -27.79 -15.61 -13.73
CA LEU A 350 -26.97 -15.19 -12.58
C LEU A 350 -27.36 -13.80 -12.08
N LEU A 351 -27.63 -12.86 -12.99
CA LEU A 351 -28.06 -11.51 -12.65
C LEU A 351 -29.51 -11.44 -12.14
N ALA A 352 -30.33 -12.46 -12.39
CA ALA A 352 -31.70 -12.54 -11.87
C ALA A 352 -31.76 -12.97 -10.39
N ASN A 353 -30.63 -13.39 -9.79
CA ASN A 353 -30.51 -13.80 -8.39
C ASN A 353 -29.83 -12.73 -7.50
N ILE A 354 -29.66 -11.51 -8.02
CA ILE A 354 -29.29 -10.27 -7.31
C ILE A 354 -30.55 -9.42 -7.24
#